data_AF-A0A7U8K911-F1
#
_entry.id   AF-A0A7U8K911-F1
#
_cell.length_a   1.000
_cell.length_b   1.000
_cell.length_c   1.000
_cell.angle_alpha   90.00
_cell.angle_beta   90.00
_cell.angle_gamma   90.00
#
_symmetry.space_group_name_H-M   'P 1'
#
loop_
_entity.id
_entity.type
_entity.pdbx_description
1 polymer ?
#
loop_
_entity_poly.entity_id
_entity_poly.type
_entity_poly.pdbx_seq_one_letter_code
_entity_poly.pdbx_strand_id
1 'polypeptide(L)'
;MTIARLALTCELADRETPTSFASRLAVRNMVGSAGEFCLDVGLNWKSLRMGNSTEIARLSAISRASPPDLQRYAFRSLGQARQKIGRELATNRSVHRMSAKLCPVCLTESVAATGFSGAFRRLDWQFVAIKSCDIHQVALINLPAEKFATHAYDFARVVQKRWRTVQQAAISPLACKETSLEQYIRKRLSGWKGTDWLDRLSLPAIAKASETLGVRVKFGAYASSQGVGNIDSQTVSQVGFEVLKKGADGLLTALAEFKAERRSPHASHNRDLGCFFYGFLGKDRYPV
;
A
#
# COMPACT_ATOMS: atom_id res chain seq x y z
N MET A 1 -5.76 -0.66 36.68
CA MET A 1 -4.65 0.30 36.56
C MET A 1 -4.98 1.31 35.48
N THR A 2 -5.20 2.57 35.87
CA THR A 2 -5.42 3.67 34.93
C THR A 2 -4.07 4.00 34.31
N ILE A 3 -3.89 3.77 33.01
CA ILE A 3 -2.63 4.12 32.33
C ILE A 3 -2.53 5.64 32.30
N ALA A 4 -1.44 6.19 32.85
CA ALA A 4 -1.17 7.62 32.82
C ALA A 4 -1.01 8.11 31.37
N ARG A 5 -1.59 9.27 31.07
CA ARG A 5 -1.50 9.87 29.74
C ARG A 5 -0.11 10.47 29.52
N LEU A 6 0.33 10.49 28.27
CA LEU A 6 1.55 11.18 27.88
C LEU A 6 1.37 12.70 28.04
N ALA A 7 2.39 13.35 28.59
CA ALA A 7 2.46 14.81 28.62
C ALA A 7 2.69 15.37 27.20
N LEU A 8 3.55 14.71 26.42
CA LEU A 8 3.85 15.06 25.03
C LEU A 8 3.17 14.06 24.08
N THR A 9 2.16 14.53 23.35
CA THR A 9 1.48 13.77 22.30
C THR A 9 1.61 14.49 20.94
N CYS A 10 1.14 13.84 19.88
CA CYS A 10 0.93 14.42 18.57
C CYS A 10 -0.47 14.05 18.04
N GLU A 11 -1.04 14.88 17.17
CA GLU A 11 -2.32 14.58 16.55
C GLU A 11 -2.20 13.41 15.57
N LEU A 12 -3.24 12.58 15.49
CA LEU A 12 -3.27 11.47 14.54
C LEU A 12 -3.39 12.02 13.11
N ALA A 13 -2.45 11.70 12.24
CA ALA A 13 -2.50 12.16 10.85
C ALA A 13 -3.54 11.39 10.02
N ASP A 14 -4.01 12.00 8.93
CA ASP A 14 -4.96 11.38 8.02
C ASP A 14 -4.41 10.05 7.47
N ARG A 15 -5.24 9.00 7.54
CA ARG A 15 -4.93 7.62 7.11
C ARG A 15 -3.67 7.05 7.76
N GLU A 16 -3.24 7.58 8.91
CA GLU A 16 -2.02 7.14 9.58
C GLU A 16 -2.17 5.73 10.18
N THR A 17 -1.11 4.93 10.06
CA THR A 17 -1.07 3.59 10.65
C THR A 17 -0.65 3.62 12.13
N PRO A 18 -1.12 2.68 12.99
CA PRO A 18 -0.73 2.66 14.40
C PRO A 18 0.79 2.58 14.65
N THR A 19 1.52 1.88 13.78
CA THR A 19 2.99 1.79 13.88
C THR A 19 3.68 3.11 13.55
N SER A 20 3.14 3.86 12.58
CA SER A 20 3.61 5.23 12.29
C SER A 20 3.35 6.14 13.46
N PHE A 21 2.15 6.08 14.01
CA PHE A 21 1.74 6.93 15.12
C PHE A 21 2.62 6.70 16.36
N ALA A 22 2.86 5.44 16.73
CA ALA A 22 3.80 5.10 17.80
C ALA A 22 5.24 5.57 17.51
N SER A 23 5.70 5.50 16.25
CA SER A 23 7.01 6.01 15.84
C SER A 23 7.12 7.53 16.01
N ARG A 24 6.09 8.29 15.64
CA ARG A 24 6.05 9.74 15.87
C ARG A 24 5.95 10.11 17.35
N LEU A 25 5.21 9.34 18.15
CA LEU A 25 5.16 9.52 19.60
C LEU A 25 6.53 9.27 20.25
N ALA A 26 7.26 8.26 19.80
CA ALA A 26 8.63 8.01 20.27
C ALA A 26 9.55 9.20 19.97
N VAL A 27 9.51 9.72 18.73
CA VAL A 27 10.26 10.94 18.36
C VAL A 27 9.84 12.14 19.21
N ARG A 28 8.53 12.33 19.43
CA ARG A 28 7.98 13.44 20.22
C ARG A 28 8.38 13.38 21.70
N ASN A 29 8.57 12.18 22.24
CA ASN A 29 9.00 11.92 23.61
C ASN A 29 10.52 11.67 23.71
N MET A 30 11.29 11.98 22.67
CA MET A 30 12.76 11.87 22.64
C MET A 30 13.31 10.45 22.88
N VAL A 31 12.54 9.42 22.56
CA VAL A 31 12.95 8.01 22.70
C VAL A 31 13.63 7.52 21.43
N GLY A 32 14.67 6.69 21.58
CA GLY A 32 15.53 6.20 20.50
C GLY A 32 14.79 5.45 19.38
N SER A 33 13.73 4.72 19.73
CA SER A 33 12.93 3.94 18.79
C SER A 33 11.48 3.78 19.23
N ALA A 34 10.59 3.46 18.28
CA ALA A 34 9.21 3.08 18.56
C ALA A 34 9.12 1.84 19.47
N GLY A 35 10.08 0.93 19.36
CA GLY A 35 10.16 -0.29 20.16
C GLY A 35 10.44 0.00 21.63
N GLU A 36 11.46 0.80 21.91
CA GLU A 36 11.80 1.27 23.27
C GLU A 36 10.66 2.10 23.86
N PHE A 37 10.11 3.04 23.08
CA PHE A 37 8.96 3.83 23.52
C PHE A 37 7.78 2.96 23.92
N CYS A 38 7.46 1.94 23.11
CA CYS A 38 6.40 1.00 23.47
C CYS A 38 6.73 0.27 24.77
N LEU A 39 7.97 -0.18 24.96
CA LEU A 39 8.39 -0.86 26.18
C LEU A 39 8.23 0.04 27.41
N ASP A 40 8.70 1.29 27.34
CA ASP A 40 8.66 2.27 28.44
C ASP A 40 7.24 2.57 28.92
N VAL A 41 6.27 2.58 27.99
CA VAL A 41 4.85 2.85 28.29
C VAL A 41 4.02 1.57 28.44
N GLY A 42 4.68 0.40 28.49
CA GLY A 42 4.06 -0.91 28.74
C GLY A 42 3.29 -1.49 27.55
N LEU A 43 3.47 -0.97 26.33
CA LEU A 43 2.92 -1.49 25.08
C LEU A 43 3.80 -2.58 24.47
N ASN A 44 3.18 -3.48 23.72
CA ASN A 44 3.87 -4.53 22.99
C ASN A 44 4.03 -4.17 21.51
N TRP A 45 5.23 -3.74 21.11
CA TRP A 45 5.52 -3.32 19.73
C TRP A 45 5.18 -4.39 18.68
N LYS A 46 5.46 -5.67 18.96
CA LYS A 46 5.14 -6.77 18.03
C LYS A 46 3.63 -6.89 17.83
N SER A 47 2.85 -6.83 18.90
CA SER A 47 1.40 -6.93 18.85
C SER A 47 0.76 -5.73 18.17
N LEU A 48 1.31 -4.52 18.38
CA LEU A 48 0.90 -3.31 17.65
C LEU A 48 1.17 -3.46 16.13
N ARG A 49 2.34 -3.96 15.74
CA ARG A 49 2.65 -4.28 14.33
C ARG A 49 1.71 -5.35 13.76
N MET A 50 1.17 -6.25 14.57
CA MET A 50 0.20 -7.25 14.13
C MET A 50 -1.25 -6.70 14.09
N GLY A 51 -1.46 -5.44 14.48
CA GLY A 51 -2.78 -4.81 14.49
C GLY A 51 -3.69 -5.33 15.61
N ASN A 52 -3.11 -5.79 16.72
CA ASN A 52 -3.90 -6.24 17.88
C ASN A 52 -4.77 -5.09 18.42
N SER A 53 -6.07 -5.32 18.54
CA SER A 53 -7.03 -4.29 18.93
C SER A 53 -6.86 -3.81 20.36
N THR A 54 -6.47 -4.70 21.29
CA THR A 54 -6.21 -4.34 22.68
C THR A 54 -5.01 -3.39 22.77
N GLU A 55 -3.92 -3.69 22.05
CA GLU A 55 -2.74 -2.82 22.04
C GLU A 55 -3.00 -1.48 21.35
N ILE A 56 -3.81 -1.46 20.29
CA ILE A 56 -4.24 -0.21 19.64
C ILE A 56 -5.09 0.64 20.61
N ALA A 57 -6.00 0.03 21.36
CA ALA A 57 -6.80 0.74 22.36
C ALA A 57 -5.93 1.32 23.48
N ARG A 58 -4.89 0.58 23.92
CA ARG A 58 -3.92 1.08 24.91
C ARG A 58 -3.08 2.24 24.36
N LEU A 59 -2.63 2.17 23.10
CA LEU A 59 -1.95 3.28 22.42
C LEU A 59 -2.84 4.52 22.33
N SER A 60 -4.11 4.36 22.00
CA SER A 60 -5.11 5.42 22.00
C SER A 60 -5.27 6.07 23.38
N ALA A 61 -5.38 5.25 24.44
CA ALA A 61 -5.58 5.74 25.80
C ALA A 61 -4.46 6.67 26.29
N ILE A 62 -3.20 6.39 25.91
CA ILE A 62 -2.05 7.20 26.34
C ILE A 62 -1.84 8.46 25.49
N SER A 63 -2.32 8.47 24.25
CA SER A 63 -2.02 9.49 23.24
C SER A 63 -3.17 10.47 22.96
N ARG A 64 -4.38 10.19 23.47
CA ARG A 64 -5.63 10.90 23.16
C ARG A 64 -6.14 10.71 21.73
N ALA A 65 -5.52 9.84 20.93
CA ALA A 65 -6.03 9.49 19.61
C ALA A 65 -7.32 8.66 19.74
N SER A 66 -8.21 8.77 18.74
CA SER A 66 -9.43 7.97 18.65
C SER A 66 -9.11 6.49 18.37
N PRO A 67 -9.57 5.53 19.22
CA PRO A 67 -9.34 4.11 18.96
C PRO A 67 -9.95 3.63 17.62
N PRO A 68 -11.20 4.01 17.26
CA PRO A 68 -11.77 3.65 15.96
C PRO A 68 -10.93 4.11 14.77
N ASP A 69 -10.35 5.30 14.83
CA ASP A 69 -9.56 5.86 13.71
C ASP A 69 -8.22 5.15 13.56
N LEU A 70 -7.53 4.85 14.66
CA LEU A 70 -6.33 4.02 14.64
C LEU A 70 -6.63 2.60 14.15
N GLN A 71 -7.72 2.00 14.62
CA GLN A 71 -8.09 0.63 14.28
C GLN A 71 -8.48 0.49 12.80
N ARG A 72 -9.11 1.53 12.23
CA ARG A 72 -9.54 1.59 10.83
C ARG A 72 -8.38 1.41 9.86
N TYR A 73 -7.23 2.02 10.17
CA TYR A 73 -6.03 1.99 9.32
C TYR A 73 -4.96 1.00 9.83
N ALA A 74 -5.32 0.08 10.73
CA ALA A 74 -4.43 -0.96 11.20
C ALA A 74 -4.36 -2.15 10.22
N PHE A 75 -3.15 -2.67 10.00
CA PHE A 75 -2.95 -3.99 9.39
C PHE A 75 -3.13 -5.07 10.45
N ARG A 76 -4.28 -5.75 10.43
CA ARG A 76 -4.55 -6.88 11.32
C ARG A 76 -4.04 -8.16 10.69
N SER A 77 -3.11 -8.85 11.35
CA SER A 77 -2.59 -10.11 10.83
C SER A 77 -3.63 -11.21 10.91
N LEU A 78 -3.82 -11.95 9.81
CA LEU A 78 -4.65 -13.16 9.75
C LEU A 78 -3.79 -14.44 9.66
N GLY A 79 -2.47 -14.32 9.79
CA GLY A 79 -1.54 -15.42 9.50
C GLY A 79 -1.34 -15.63 7.99
N GLN A 80 -0.46 -16.58 7.63
CA GLN A 80 -0.23 -17.02 6.23
C GLN A 80 -0.03 -15.86 5.23
N ALA A 81 0.71 -14.83 5.63
CA ALA A 81 0.97 -13.62 4.83
C ALA A 81 -0.30 -12.82 4.40
N ARG A 82 -1.45 -13.05 5.03
CA ARG A 82 -2.71 -12.34 4.83
C ARG A 82 -2.97 -11.36 5.95
N GLN A 83 -3.50 -10.20 5.60
CA GLN A 83 -3.82 -9.12 6.52
C GLN A 83 -5.23 -8.60 6.23
N LYS A 84 -5.87 -8.04 7.26
CA LYS A 84 -7.17 -7.37 7.15
C LYS A 84 -7.01 -5.90 7.51
N ILE A 85 -7.60 -5.03 6.72
CA ILE A 85 -7.57 -3.57 6.92
C ILE A 85 -9.00 -3.06 6.79
N GLY A 86 -9.59 -2.60 7.89
CA GLY A 86 -11.04 -2.38 7.93
C GLY A 86 -11.80 -3.62 7.46
N ARG A 87 -12.46 -3.51 6.29
CA ARG A 87 -13.18 -4.60 5.61
C ARG A 87 -12.38 -5.29 4.51
N GLU A 88 -11.27 -4.70 4.09
CA GLU A 88 -10.47 -5.18 2.98
C GLU A 88 -9.48 -6.26 3.40
N LEU A 89 -9.17 -7.14 2.46
CA LEU A 89 -8.08 -8.09 2.55
C LEU A 89 -6.85 -7.54 1.85
N ALA A 90 -5.68 -7.86 2.39
CA ALA A 90 -4.39 -7.59 1.77
C ALA A 90 -3.47 -8.80 1.94
N THR A 91 -2.52 -8.95 1.02
CA THR A 91 -1.44 -9.94 1.05
C THR A 91 -0.09 -9.25 0.99
N ASN A 92 0.99 -9.95 1.34
CA ASN A 92 2.36 -9.45 1.14
C ASN A 92 2.71 -9.07 -0.31
N ARG A 93 1.99 -9.62 -1.31
CA ARG A 93 2.14 -9.23 -2.72
C ARG A 93 1.42 -7.91 -3.05
N SER A 94 0.36 -7.58 -2.32
CA SER A 94 -0.42 -6.35 -2.53
C SER A 94 0.06 -5.18 -1.68
N VAL A 95 0.75 -5.45 -0.55
CA VAL A 95 1.22 -4.42 0.39
C VAL A 95 2.66 -4.65 0.84
N HIS A 96 3.50 -3.61 0.72
CA HIS A 96 4.91 -3.61 1.12
C HIS A 96 5.11 -2.83 2.42
N ARG A 97 4.73 -3.48 3.53
CA ARG A 97 4.79 -2.88 4.88
C ARG A 97 6.22 -2.60 5.36
N MET A 98 7.18 -3.37 4.86
CA MET A 98 8.60 -3.26 5.22
C MET A 98 9.41 -2.34 4.29
N SER A 99 8.76 -1.65 3.35
CA SER A 99 9.37 -0.55 2.60
C SER A 99 8.91 0.78 3.17
N ALA A 100 9.78 1.77 3.32
CA ALA A 100 9.40 3.12 3.70
C ALA A 100 9.00 3.93 2.45
N LYS A 101 7.81 3.63 1.90
CA LYS A 101 7.22 4.37 0.79
C LYS A 101 6.47 5.61 1.28
N LEU A 102 6.68 6.75 0.62
CA LEU A 102 6.21 8.06 1.08
C LEU A 102 6.06 9.09 -0.04
N CYS A 103 5.29 10.14 0.22
CA CYS A 103 5.30 11.36 -0.58
C CYS A 103 6.33 12.34 0.00
N PRO A 104 7.35 12.78 -0.77
CA PRO A 104 8.39 13.66 -0.24
C PRO A 104 7.86 15.07 0.10
N VAL A 105 6.87 15.56 -0.65
CA VAL A 105 6.25 16.88 -0.42
C VAL A 105 5.43 16.89 0.89
N CYS A 106 4.45 15.96 1.04
CA CYS A 106 3.71 15.76 2.30
C CYS A 106 4.62 15.72 3.54
N LEU A 107 5.74 15.00 3.49
CA LEU A 107 6.63 14.90 4.63
C LEU A 107 7.41 16.18 4.89
N THR A 108 7.83 16.90 3.84
CA THR A 108 8.52 18.20 3.99
C THR A 108 7.61 19.23 4.65
N GLU A 109 6.36 19.34 4.20
CA GLU A 109 5.35 20.23 4.81
C GLU A 109 5.09 19.87 6.28
N SER A 110 4.85 18.59 6.57
CA SER A 110 4.52 18.13 7.92
C SER A 110 5.70 18.26 8.90
N VAL A 111 6.91 17.97 8.44
CA VAL A 111 8.14 18.11 9.25
C VAL A 111 8.49 19.58 9.47
N ALA A 112 8.24 20.47 8.50
CA ALA A 112 8.40 21.90 8.70
C ALA A 112 7.46 22.44 9.79
N ALA A 113 6.22 21.92 9.86
CA ALA A 113 5.23 22.35 10.85
C ALA A 113 5.49 21.83 12.28
N THR A 114 5.96 20.59 12.44
CA THR A 114 5.98 19.91 13.76
C THR A 114 7.28 19.15 14.06
N GLY A 115 8.34 19.40 13.28
CA GLY A 115 9.59 18.64 13.33
C GLY A 115 9.39 17.17 12.93
N PHE A 116 10.32 16.28 13.30
CA PHE A 116 10.22 14.87 12.93
C PHE A 116 9.05 14.12 13.59
N SER A 117 8.38 14.72 14.58
CA SER A 117 7.08 14.22 15.05
C SER A 117 5.99 14.34 13.99
N GLY A 118 6.20 15.15 12.94
CA GLY A 118 5.38 15.25 11.74
C GLY A 118 5.63 14.17 10.70
N ALA A 119 6.64 13.31 10.83
CA ALA A 119 6.97 12.30 9.83
C ALA A 119 6.03 11.07 9.90
N PHE A 120 4.82 11.20 9.37
CA PHE A 120 3.80 10.14 9.38
C PHE A 120 3.79 9.27 8.12
N ARG A 121 3.29 8.05 8.25
CA ARG A 121 3.08 7.11 7.15
C ARG A 121 1.61 6.81 6.98
N ARG A 122 1.09 7.12 5.80
CA ARG A 122 -0.26 6.71 5.42
C ARG A 122 -0.34 5.21 5.11
N LEU A 123 -1.53 4.66 5.31
CA LEU A 123 -1.86 3.27 5.01
C LEU A 123 -1.78 2.96 3.51
N ASP A 124 -2.40 3.80 2.68
CA ASP A 124 -2.54 3.61 1.24
C ASP A 124 -1.18 3.60 0.54
N TRP A 125 -0.23 4.41 1.02
CA TRP A 125 1.16 4.38 0.58
C TRP A 125 1.85 3.02 0.81
N GLN A 126 1.24 2.03 1.45
CA GLN A 126 1.86 0.71 1.59
C GLN A 126 1.39 -0.26 0.50
N PHE A 127 0.37 0.09 -0.27
CA PHE A 127 -0.13 -0.75 -1.37
C PHE A 127 0.76 -0.65 -2.59
N VAL A 128 1.10 -1.78 -3.20
CA VAL A 128 1.98 -1.85 -4.37
C VAL A 128 1.41 -1.08 -5.57
N ALA A 129 0.10 -1.14 -5.76
CA ALA A 129 -0.62 -0.47 -6.84
C ALA A 129 -0.71 1.06 -6.68
N ILE A 130 -0.54 1.58 -5.46
CA ILE A 130 -0.53 3.02 -5.21
C ILE A 130 0.85 3.58 -5.56
N LYS A 131 0.95 4.42 -6.57
CA LYS A 131 2.21 5.00 -7.07
C LYS A 131 2.26 6.52 -6.91
N SER A 132 1.11 7.16 -6.82
CA SER A 132 0.96 8.61 -6.72
C SER A 132 0.53 9.05 -5.32
N CYS A 133 0.90 10.28 -4.96
CA CYS A 133 0.26 11.02 -3.87
C CYS A 133 -1.06 11.61 -4.38
N ASP A 134 -2.16 11.36 -3.67
CA ASP A 134 -3.48 11.92 -3.99
C ASP A 134 -3.57 13.44 -3.78
N ILE A 135 -2.74 13.99 -2.90
CA ILE A 135 -2.72 15.43 -2.60
C ILE A 135 -1.82 16.19 -3.59
N HIS A 136 -0.58 15.75 -3.72
CA HIS A 136 0.44 16.49 -4.48
C HIS A 136 0.56 16.04 -5.93
N GLN A 137 -0.05 14.92 -6.33
CA GLN A 137 0.01 14.38 -7.70
C GLN A 137 1.46 14.15 -8.18
N VAL A 138 2.29 13.62 -7.27
CA VAL A 138 3.71 13.28 -7.48
C VAL A 138 3.95 11.81 -7.15
N ALA A 139 5.03 11.26 -7.70
CA ALA A 139 5.41 9.87 -7.48
C ALA A 139 5.80 9.64 -6.02
N LEU A 140 5.28 8.56 -5.44
CA LEU A 140 5.73 8.08 -4.15
C LEU A 140 7.11 7.43 -4.30
N ILE A 141 8.05 7.84 -3.45
CA ILE A 141 9.40 7.28 -3.42
C ILE A 141 9.50 6.19 -2.36
N ASN A 142 10.42 5.24 -2.55
CA ASN A 142 10.83 4.33 -1.49
C ASN A 142 12.18 4.79 -0.96
N LEU A 143 12.30 4.93 0.36
CA LEU A 143 13.62 5.09 0.97
C LEU A 143 14.41 3.79 0.88
N PRO A 144 15.76 3.84 0.93
CA PRO A 144 16.61 2.66 0.97
C PRO A 144 16.18 1.69 2.07
N ALA A 145 16.29 0.40 1.80
CA ALA A 145 15.94 -0.64 2.75
C ALA A 145 16.79 -0.54 4.03
N GLU A 146 16.14 -0.76 5.17
CA GLU A 146 16.85 -0.86 6.45
C GLU A 146 17.59 -2.19 6.58
N LYS A 147 18.65 -2.23 7.40
CA LYS A 147 19.43 -3.45 7.69
C LYS A 147 18.55 -4.65 8.06
N PHE A 148 17.52 -4.39 8.85
CA PHE A 148 16.47 -5.35 9.14
C PHE A 148 15.14 -4.81 8.63
N ALA A 149 14.43 -5.60 7.81
CA ALA A 149 13.18 -5.19 7.18
C ALA A 149 12.11 -4.71 8.19
N THR A 150 12.16 -5.23 9.42
CA THR A 150 11.23 -4.82 10.49
C THR A 150 11.50 -3.45 11.09
N HIS A 151 12.64 -2.82 10.78
CA HIS A 151 12.93 -1.45 11.21
C HIS A 151 12.12 -0.42 10.41
N ALA A 152 11.63 -0.77 9.21
CA ALA A 152 10.77 0.12 8.41
C ALA A 152 9.40 0.42 9.05
N TYR A 153 9.01 -0.29 10.12
CA TYR A 153 7.83 0.03 10.91
C TYR A 153 8.05 1.26 11.81
N ASP A 154 9.29 1.58 12.17
CA ASP A 154 9.67 2.78 12.91
C ASP A 154 9.87 3.97 11.94
N PHE A 155 8.77 4.32 11.26
CA PHE A 155 8.81 5.15 10.07
C PHE A 155 9.36 6.56 10.29
N ALA A 156 8.95 7.26 11.36
CA ALA A 156 9.43 8.61 11.64
C ALA A 156 10.96 8.62 11.85
N ARG A 157 11.49 7.58 12.51
CA ARG A 157 12.93 7.40 12.67
C ARG A 157 13.65 7.09 11.37
N VAL A 158 13.06 6.26 10.50
CA VAL A 158 13.60 5.98 9.17
C VAL A 158 13.66 7.25 8.32
N VAL A 159 12.59 8.06 8.35
CA VAL A 159 12.56 9.37 7.68
C VAL A 159 13.64 10.29 8.24
N GLN A 160 13.79 10.37 9.55
CA GLN A 160 14.82 11.19 10.19
C GLN A 160 16.23 10.80 9.75
N LYS A 161 16.55 9.49 9.74
CA LYS A 161 17.85 8.97 9.29
C LYS A 161 18.15 9.26 7.81
N ARG A 162 17.10 9.37 6.99
CA ARG A 162 17.18 9.53 5.53
C ARG A 162 16.64 10.88 5.07
N TRP A 163 16.64 11.88 5.95
CA TRP A 163 15.96 13.14 5.70
C TRP A 163 16.47 13.87 4.46
N ARG A 164 17.79 13.87 4.25
CA ARG A 164 18.41 14.46 3.05
C ARG A 164 17.86 13.88 1.75
N THR A 165 17.60 12.57 1.70
CA THR A 165 16.99 11.91 0.54
C THR A 165 15.55 12.38 0.32
N VAL A 166 14.78 12.53 1.40
CA VAL A 166 13.40 13.05 1.33
C VAL A 166 13.39 14.48 0.82
N GLN A 167 14.26 15.35 1.36
CA GLN A 167 14.36 16.75 0.95
C GLN A 167 14.77 16.87 -0.52
N GLN A 168 15.78 16.12 -0.96
CA GLN A 168 16.22 16.12 -2.36
C GLN A 168 15.09 15.73 -3.31
N ALA A 169 14.33 14.70 -2.97
CA ALA A 169 13.17 14.28 -3.76
C ALA A 169 11.99 15.29 -3.72
N ALA A 170 11.94 16.17 -2.72
CA ALA A 170 10.93 17.21 -2.61
C ALA A 170 11.27 18.47 -3.43
N ILE A 171 12.55 18.73 -3.74
CA ILE A 171 12.99 19.90 -4.51
C ILE A 171 12.48 19.86 -5.96
N SER A 172 12.55 18.68 -6.58
CA SER A 172 12.06 18.45 -7.94
C SER A 172 11.29 17.13 -7.98
N PRO A 173 10.05 17.11 -7.47
CA PRO A 173 9.29 15.89 -7.37
C PRO A 173 8.82 15.44 -8.76
N LEU A 174 8.92 14.13 -9.03
CA LEU A 174 8.45 13.56 -10.30
C LEU A 174 6.92 13.62 -10.35
N ALA A 175 6.37 14.30 -11.35
CA ALA A 175 4.93 14.34 -11.58
C ALA A 175 4.36 12.93 -11.83
N CYS A 176 3.28 12.58 -11.15
CA CYS A 176 2.62 11.29 -11.27
C CYS A 176 1.18 11.45 -10.85
N LYS A 177 0.28 11.50 -11.84
CA LYS A 177 -1.15 11.67 -11.59
C LYS A 177 -1.73 10.41 -10.98
N GLU A 178 -2.70 10.62 -10.10
CA GLU A 178 -3.50 9.54 -9.55
C GLU A 178 -4.36 8.89 -10.65
N THR A 179 -4.37 7.57 -10.65
CA THR A 179 -5.15 6.77 -11.60
C THR A 179 -6.51 6.35 -11.02
N SER A 180 -7.46 5.97 -11.87
CA SER A 180 -8.78 5.46 -11.44
C SER A 180 -8.65 4.23 -10.52
N LEU A 181 -7.66 3.37 -10.77
CA LEU A 181 -7.38 2.21 -9.90
C LEU A 181 -6.99 2.68 -8.50
N GLU A 182 -6.10 3.67 -8.40
CA GLU A 182 -5.63 4.20 -7.13
C GLU A 182 -6.76 4.88 -6.35
N GLN A 183 -7.58 5.68 -7.03
CA GLN A 183 -8.78 6.28 -6.47
C GLN A 183 -9.74 5.23 -5.93
N TYR A 184 -9.97 4.15 -6.70
CA TYR A 184 -10.84 3.06 -6.28
C TYR A 184 -10.31 2.33 -5.05
N ILE A 185 -9.01 2.04 -4.99
CA ILE A 185 -8.37 1.45 -3.81
C ILE A 185 -8.56 2.38 -2.59
N ARG A 186 -8.27 3.67 -2.71
CA ARG A 186 -8.44 4.64 -1.61
C ARG A 186 -9.89 4.75 -1.17
N LYS A 187 -10.83 4.78 -2.11
CA LYS A 187 -12.28 4.77 -1.85
C LYS A 187 -12.67 3.56 -1.02
N ARG A 188 -12.23 2.35 -1.39
CA ARG A 188 -12.47 1.12 -0.63
C ARG A 188 -11.85 1.15 0.77
N LEU A 189 -10.62 1.66 0.89
CA LEU A 189 -9.95 1.82 2.19
C LEU A 189 -10.64 2.84 3.11
N SER A 190 -11.42 3.77 2.57
CA SER A 190 -12.31 4.65 3.35
C SER A 190 -13.55 3.93 3.93
N GLY A 191 -13.68 2.62 3.73
CA GLY A 191 -14.82 1.85 4.22
C GLY A 191 -16.09 2.01 3.38
N TRP A 192 -16.00 2.74 2.25
CA TRP A 192 -17.03 2.75 1.22
C TRP A 192 -17.34 1.32 0.77
N LYS A 193 -18.63 1.08 0.50
CA LYS A 193 -19.14 -0.18 -0.01
C LYS A 193 -19.93 0.13 -1.27
N GLY A 194 -19.55 -0.48 -2.38
CA GLY A 194 -20.43 -0.60 -3.53
C GLY A 194 -21.05 -1.98 -3.62
N THR A 195 -21.96 -2.12 -4.58
CA THR A 195 -22.73 -3.33 -4.84
C THR A 195 -22.39 -3.96 -6.19
N ASP A 196 -21.49 -3.32 -6.94
CA ASP A 196 -21.16 -3.71 -8.30
C ASP A 196 -20.38 -5.04 -8.32
N TRP A 197 -20.26 -5.64 -9.50
CA TRP A 197 -19.51 -6.88 -9.67
C TRP A 197 -18.07 -6.77 -9.15
N LEU A 198 -17.40 -5.65 -9.47
CA LEU A 198 -16.03 -5.38 -9.05
C LEU A 198 -15.91 -5.27 -7.52
N ASP A 199 -16.96 -4.83 -6.83
CA ASP A 199 -16.96 -4.67 -5.39
C ASP A 199 -16.92 -5.98 -4.62
N ARG A 200 -17.34 -7.07 -5.25
CA ARG A 200 -17.31 -8.41 -4.67
C ARG A 200 -15.89 -9.00 -4.66
N LEU A 201 -14.98 -8.41 -5.42
CA LEU A 201 -13.59 -8.84 -5.49
C LEU A 201 -12.75 -8.19 -4.38
N SER A 202 -11.72 -8.92 -3.93
CA SER A 202 -10.75 -8.38 -2.98
C SER A 202 -9.78 -7.42 -3.65
N LEU A 203 -9.28 -6.39 -2.94
CA LEU A 203 -8.29 -5.46 -3.49
C LEU A 203 -7.04 -6.15 -4.10
N PRO A 204 -6.46 -7.22 -3.53
CA PRO A 204 -5.35 -7.93 -4.15
C PRO A 204 -5.72 -8.56 -5.49
N ALA A 205 -6.95 -9.10 -5.61
CA ALA A 205 -7.44 -9.66 -6.86
C ALA A 205 -7.64 -8.56 -7.92
N ILE A 206 -8.25 -7.44 -7.52
CA ILE A 206 -8.46 -6.28 -8.42
C ILE A 206 -7.11 -5.74 -8.91
N ALA A 207 -6.16 -5.49 -8.00
CA ALA A 207 -4.85 -4.96 -8.36
C ALA A 207 -4.10 -5.91 -9.30
N LYS A 208 -4.08 -7.22 -9.00
CA LYS A 208 -3.36 -8.18 -9.83
C LYS A 208 -4.02 -8.37 -11.20
N ALA A 209 -5.35 -8.50 -11.23
CA ALA A 209 -6.08 -8.63 -12.49
C ALA A 209 -5.94 -7.38 -13.36
N SER A 210 -5.96 -6.19 -12.76
CA SER A 210 -5.74 -4.93 -13.46
C SER A 210 -4.34 -4.89 -14.10
N GLU A 211 -3.30 -5.27 -13.34
CA GLU A 211 -1.93 -5.33 -13.86
C GLU A 211 -1.82 -6.31 -15.03
N THR A 212 -2.24 -7.57 -14.84
CA THR A 212 -2.04 -8.62 -15.84
C THR A 212 -2.90 -8.44 -17.08
N LEU A 213 -4.15 -8.00 -16.91
CA LEU A 213 -5.03 -7.65 -18.02
C LEU A 213 -4.45 -6.48 -18.80
N GLY A 214 -3.97 -5.45 -18.11
CA GLY A 214 -3.33 -4.30 -18.74
C GLY A 214 -2.09 -4.66 -19.55
N VAL A 215 -1.24 -5.56 -19.03
CA VAL A 215 -0.09 -6.07 -19.80
C VAL A 215 -0.57 -6.79 -21.06
N ARG A 216 -1.59 -7.66 -20.95
CA ARG A 216 -2.12 -8.39 -22.10
C ARG A 216 -2.76 -7.47 -23.15
N VAL A 217 -3.43 -6.40 -22.72
CA VAL A 217 -4.01 -5.38 -23.61
C VAL A 217 -2.92 -4.57 -24.30
N LYS A 218 -1.89 -4.11 -23.58
CA LYS A 218 -0.86 -3.23 -24.15
C LYS A 218 0.21 -3.94 -24.97
N PHE A 219 0.60 -5.15 -24.58
CA PHE A 219 1.80 -5.81 -25.10
C PHE A 219 1.50 -7.19 -25.73
N GLY A 220 0.24 -7.61 -25.76
CA GLY A 220 -0.16 -8.90 -26.32
C GLY A 220 0.24 -10.11 -25.45
N ALA A 221 0.04 -11.32 -25.99
CA ALA A 221 0.23 -12.57 -25.23
C ALA A 221 1.71 -12.92 -24.93
N TYR A 222 2.64 -12.44 -25.74
CA TYR A 222 4.08 -12.78 -25.68
C TYR A 222 4.94 -11.76 -24.94
N ALA A 223 4.33 -10.83 -24.22
CA ALA A 223 5.02 -9.78 -23.47
C ALA A 223 6.05 -10.32 -22.45
N SER A 224 5.94 -11.60 -22.05
CA SER A 224 6.90 -12.23 -21.14
C SER A 224 8.15 -12.82 -21.79
N SER A 225 8.07 -13.20 -23.07
CA SER A 225 9.19 -13.79 -23.82
C SER A 225 10.11 -12.75 -24.47
N GLN A 226 9.66 -11.49 -24.55
CA GLN A 226 10.34 -10.41 -25.28
C GLN A 226 11.22 -9.50 -24.40
N GLY A 227 11.51 -9.90 -23.16
CA GLY A 227 12.43 -9.14 -22.30
C GLY A 227 11.96 -7.71 -22.07
N VAL A 228 10.73 -7.52 -21.60
CA VAL A 228 10.18 -6.18 -21.36
C VAL A 228 10.73 -5.60 -20.05
N GLY A 229 12.01 -5.22 -20.08
CA GLY A 229 12.61 -4.36 -19.07
C GLY A 229 11.97 -2.99 -19.16
N ASN A 230 11.23 -2.59 -18.12
CA ASN A 230 10.51 -1.31 -17.98
C ASN A 230 9.04 -1.28 -18.43
N ILE A 231 8.25 -2.33 -18.14
CA ILE A 231 6.79 -2.15 -18.09
C ILE A 231 6.47 -1.16 -16.96
N ASP A 232 5.92 0.00 -17.31
CA ASP A 232 5.33 0.90 -16.33
C ASP A 232 4.07 0.24 -15.74
N SER A 233 4.25 -0.32 -14.54
CA SER A 233 3.22 -0.99 -13.74
C SER A 233 2.01 -0.09 -13.48
N GLN A 234 2.19 1.22 -13.31
CA GLN A 234 1.06 2.14 -13.09
C GLN A 234 0.19 2.21 -14.34
N THR A 235 0.83 2.45 -15.48
CA THR A 235 0.16 2.57 -16.78
C THR A 235 -0.57 1.30 -17.19
N VAL A 236 0.06 0.12 -17.06
CA VAL A 236 -0.65 -1.14 -17.39
C VAL A 236 -1.78 -1.40 -16.43
N SER A 237 -1.57 -1.22 -15.12
CA SER A 237 -2.62 -1.47 -14.14
C SER A 237 -3.83 -0.56 -14.36
N GLN A 238 -3.60 0.69 -14.74
CA GLN A 238 -4.69 1.60 -15.09
C GLN A 238 -5.46 1.12 -16.32
N VAL A 239 -4.79 0.66 -17.38
CA VAL A 239 -5.47 0.11 -18.58
C VAL A 239 -6.34 -1.10 -18.22
N GLY A 240 -5.81 -2.07 -17.49
CA GLY A 240 -6.61 -3.24 -17.11
C GLY A 240 -7.74 -2.88 -16.15
N PHE A 241 -7.55 -1.90 -15.27
CA PHE A 241 -8.61 -1.43 -14.38
C PHE A 241 -9.77 -0.79 -15.15
N GLU A 242 -9.51 0.01 -16.19
CA GLU A 242 -10.57 0.60 -17.03
C GLU A 242 -11.39 -0.46 -17.77
N VAL A 243 -10.82 -1.64 -18.05
CA VAL A 243 -11.58 -2.78 -18.55
C VAL A 243 -12.45 -3.39 -17.44
N LEU A 244 -11.87 -3.68 -16.28
CA LEU A 244 -12.58 -4.30 -15.15
C LEU A 244 -13.70 -3.43 -14.58
N LYS A 245 -13.54 -2.10 -14.61
CA LYS A 245 -14.52 -1.13 -14.15
C LYS A 245 -15.84 -1.18 -14.94
N LYS A 246 -15.82 -1.71 -16.17
CA LYS A 246 -17.02 -1.96 -17.00
C LYS A 246 -17.81 -3.19 -16.55
N GLY A 247 -17.41 -3.86 -15.47
CA GLY A 247 -18.09 -5.03 -14.94
C GLY A 247 -17.66 -6.34 -15.60
N ALA A 248 -18.42 -7.41 -15.34
CA ALA A 248 -18.15 -8.74 -15.86
C ALA A 248 -18.14 -8.76 -17.40
N ASP A 249 -19.05 -8.02 -18.02
CA ASP A 249 -19.15 -7.92 -19.48
C ASP A 249 -17.88 -7.32 -20.09
N GLY A 250 -17.32 -6.28 -19.49
CA GLY A 250 -16.05 -5.70 -19.94
C GLY A 250 -14.90 -6.70 -19.93
N LEU A 251 -14.82 -7.54 -18.89
CA LEU A 251 -13.84 -8.63 -18.83
C LEU A 251 -14.12 -9.69 -19.90
N LEU A 252 -15.37 -10.11 -20.06
CA LEU A 252 -15.75 -11.13 -21.06
C LEU A 252 -15.46 -10.67 -22.49
N THR A 253 -15.75 -9.41 -22.82
CA THR A 253 -15.41 -8.82 -24.12
C THR A 253 -13.90 -8.86 -24.36
N ALA A 254 -13.09 -8.41 -23.40
CA ALA A 254 -11.62 -8.44 -23.56
C ALA A 254 -11.09 -9.88 -23.74
N LEU A 255 -11.65 -10.84 -23.00
CA LEU A 255 -11.28 -12.25 -23.16
C LEU A 255 -11.70 -12.83 -24.52
N ALA A 256 -12.83 -12.40 -25.07
CA ALA A 256 -13.27 -12.79 -26.41
C ALA A 256 -12.35 -12.20 -27.49
N GLU A 257 -11.95 -10.95 -27.36
CA GLU A 257 -10.97 -10.30 -28.24
C GLU A 257 -9.63 -11.04 -28.23
N PHE A 258 -9.10 -11.38 -27.05
CA PHE A 258 -7.85 -12.14 -26.95
C PHE A 258 -7.93 -13.52 -27.61
N LYS A 259 -9.11 -14.16 -27.60
CA LYS A 259 -9.36 -15.42 -28.32
C LYS A 259 -9.46 -15.21 -29.83
N ALA A 260 -10.03 -14.09 -30.29
CA ALA A 260 -10.13 -13.77 -31.70
C ALA A 260 -8.76 -13.44 -32.33
N GLU A 261 -7.83 -12.86 -31.54
CA GLU A 261 -6.44 -12.59 -31.95
C GLU A 261 -5.59 -13.86 -32.17
N ARG A 262 -6.16 -15.06 -31.98
CA ARG A 262 -5.46 -16.34 -32.15
C ARG A 262 -4.82 -16.44 -33.53
N ARG A 263 -3.49 -16.62 -33.53
CA ARG A 263 -2.71 -16.93 -34.74
C ARG A 263 -2.52 -18.43 -35.00
N SER A 264 -2.91 -19.30 -34.06
CA SER A 264 -2.73 -20.76 -34.16
C SER A 264 -4.09 -21.48 -34.21
N PRO A 265 -4.22 -22.54 -35.04
CA PRO A 265 -5.45 -23.34 -35.11
C PRO A 265 -5.74 -24.15 -33.84
N HIS A 266 -4.79 -24.28 -32.91
CA HIS A 266 -4.97 -25.01 -31.65
C HIS A 266 -5.25 -24.07 -30.48
N ALA A 267 -6.45 -24.20 -29.90
CA ALA A 267 -6.87 -23.47 -28.71
C ALA A 267 -5.99 -23.81 -27.50
N SER A 268 -5.41 -22.80 -26.85
CA SER A 268 -4.49 -23.02 -25.73
C SER A 268 -4.58 -21.84 -24.76
N HIS A 269 -5.28 -21.99 -23.64
CA HIS A 269 -5.53 -20.92 -22.67
C HIS A 269 -4.27 -20.16 -22.26
N ASN A 270 -3.16 -20.86 -22.06
CA ASN A 270 -1.86 -20.27 -21.72
C ASN A 270 -1.25 -19.43 -22.87
N ARG A 271 -1.48 -19.78 -24.14
CA ARG A 271 -0.97 -19.03 -25.30
C ARG A 271 -1.86 -17.85 -25.64
N ASP A 272 -3.17 -17.98 -25.43
CA ASP A 272 -4.15 -16.95 -25.78
C ASP A 272 -4.20 -15.84 -24.73
N LEU A 273 -4.18 -16.23 -23.45
CA LEU A 273 -4.31 -15.33 -22.30
C LEU A 273 -2.93 -14.93 -21.71
N GLY A 274 -1.87 -15.70 -22.00
CA GLY A 274 -0.50 -15.36 -21.62
C GLY A 274 -0.33 -15.03 -20.13
N CYS A 275 0.23 -13.85 -19.86
CA CYS A 275 0.49 -13.31 -18.52
C CYS A 275 -0.78 -13.23 -17.63
N PHE A 276 -1.97 -13.05 -18.23
CA PHE A 276 -3.22 -13.02 -17.49
C PHE A 276 -3.56 -14.38 -16.89
N PHE A 277 -3.38 -15.46 -17.65
CA PHE A 277 -3.63 -16.83 -17.18
C PHE A 277 -2.67 -17.26 -16.07
N TYR A 278 -1.38 -17.00 -16.22
CA TYR A 278 -0.39 -17.33 -15.17
C TYR A 278 -0.57 -16.49 -13.91
N GLY A 279 -0.87 -15.20 -14.07
CA GLY A 279 -1.19 -14.31 -12.96
C GLY A 279 -2.45 -14.73 -12.20
N PHE A 280 -3.48 -15.22 -12.90
CA PHE A 280 -4.69 -15.74 -12.28
C PHE A 280 -4.44 -17.03 -11.48
N LEU A 281 -3.55 -17.90 -11.97
CA LEU A 281 -3.14 -19.13 -11.27
C LEU A 281 -2.14 -18.90 -10.12
N GLY A 282 -1.75 -17.65 -9.86
CA GLY A 282 -0.77 -17.31 -8.82
C GLY A 282 0.67 -17.78 -9.12
N LYS A 283 0.93 -18.19 -10.37
CA LYS A 283 2.25 -18.64 -10.84
C LYS A 283 3.02 -17.44 -11.40
N ASP A 284 4.09 -17.05 -10.72
CA ASP A 284 5.00 -15.99 -11.17
C ASP A 284 6.04 -16.50 -12.20
N ARG A 285 6.01 -17.80 -12.54
CA ARG A 285 6.94 -18.43 -13.49
C ARG A 285 6.21 -18.93 -14.72
N TYR A 286 6.68 -18.46 -15.87
CA TYR A 286 6.47 -19.09 -17.17
C TYR A 286 7.21 -20.44 -17.16
N PRO A 287 6.58 -21.55 -17.58
CA PRO A 287 7.36 -22.64 -18.12
C PRO A 287 8.08 -22.07 -19.36
N VAL A 288 9.41 -22.10 -19.31
CA VAL A 288 10.28 -21.83 -20.45
C VAL A 288 9.99 -22.84 -21.55
#